data_AF-A0A0B6ZH18-F1
#
_entry.id   AF-A0A0B6ZH18-F1
#
_cell.length_a   1.000
_cell.length_b   1.000
_cell.length_c   1.000
_cell.angle_alpha   90.00
_cell.angle_beta   90.00
_cell.angle_gamma   90.00
#
_symmetry.space_group_name_H-M   'P 1'
#
loop_
_entity.id
_entity.type
_entity.pdbx_description
1 polymer ?
#
loop_
_entity_poly.entity_id
_entity_poly.type
_entity_poly.pdbx_seq_one_letter_code
_entity_poly.pdbx_strand_id
1 'polypeptide(L)'
;MTLKNQKQADNSIRWAMSRFADCGNLNSLYDAPFRLVLRRAPPQTPYITPQCSLPRNVSGEWYTQGIQFRSTVTVNDTHIHYFTRKNEFEFEETYLSCQQTLDTRYLMTKYIVGKCEVDFVCYDILPRHHGIVRYRVGKPSRLTADELADPQFMTKKFQEACSWQSFTFNREDTDWKYEVLIMDPPSPVYCPIGGRYNFKQNVNGWLEKYMTRIRGVTERPRNQISCRLVVSEMKSCSVDRSKIEIDEEYCESVDYRGRPVGEYDEPDNILTCVGYWMEDMVSYLITYDEEDAISRFRCWVYERTSWTELQLSRSQTARCRREQKATSYMEEGTGLNMVLEEAERLFDDCPQRFDPGLNPYLKPQVIYVLSGSTRISALVIVTFNTLFVILVTHCVFG
;
A
#
# COMPACT_ATOMS: atom_id res chain seq x y z
N MET A 1 -8.42 4.18 -38.55
CA MET A 1 -8.69 5.46 -37.86
C MET A 1 -8.20 5.35 -36.42
N THR A 2 -7.03 5.90 -36.09
CA THR A 2 -6.70 6.17 -34.68
C THR A 2 -7.61 7.33 -34.26
N LEU A 3 -8.43 7.12 -33.22
CA LEU A 3 -9.27 8.17 -32.66
C LEU A 3 -8.40 9.41 -32.40
N LYS A 4 -8.87 10.62 -32.74
CA LYS A 4 -8.15 11.90 -32.55
C LYS A 4 -7.66 12.13 -31.10
N ASN A 5 -8.12 11.31 -30.17
CA ASN A 5 -7.90 11.42 -28.73
C ASN A 5 -6.76 10.50 -28.23
N GLN A 6 -6.17 9.66 -29.09
CA GLN A 6 -5.11 8.74 -28.69
C GLN A 6 -3.74 9.43 -28.71
N LYS A 7 -3.40 10.09 -27.59
CA LYS A 7 -2.01 10.46 -27.26
C LYS A 7 -1.24 9.18 -26.88
N GLN A 8 0.02 9.10 -27.31
CA GLN A 8 0.90 7.99 -26.96
C GLN A 8 1.40 8.13 -25.53
N ALA A 9 1.77 7.01 -24.91
CA ALA A 9 2.34 6.98 -23.57
C ALA A 9 3.66 7.75 -23.44
N ASP A 10 4.36 8.00 -24.57
CA ASP A 10 5.58 8.81 -24.64
C ASP A 10 5.32 10.33 -24.49
N ASN A 11 4.07 10.73 -24.26
CA ASN A 11 3.62 12.12 -24.13
C ASN A 11 4.02 13.03 -25.32
N SER A 12 4.35 12.43 -26.47
CA SER A 12 4.72 13.15 -27.68
C SER A 12 3.48 13.75 -28.32
N ILE A 13 3.57 15.03 -28.69
CA ILE A 13 2.51 15.70 -29.42
C ILE A 13 2.89 15.65 -30.90
N ARG A 14 2.08 14.96 -31.69
CA ARG A 14 2.33 14.74 -33.11
C ARG A 14 1.33 15.53 -33.93
N TRP A 15 1.83 16.44 -34.77
CA TRP A 15 1.02 17.20 -35.71
C TRP A 15 1.36 16.80 -37.14
N ALA A 16 0.36 16.82 -37.99
CA ALA A 16 0.47 16.49 -39.40
C ALA A 16 -0.06 17.66 -40.22
N MET A 17 0.64 17.99 -41.32
CA MET A 17 0.26 19.08 -42.21
C MET A 17 0.31 18.61 -43.67
N SER A 18 -0.69 19.00 -44.45
CA SER A 18 -0.68 18.82 -45.90
C SER A 18 0.15 19.93 -46.56
N ARG A 19 0.86 19.58 -47.64
CA ARG A 19 1.61 20.56 -48.45
C ARG A 19 0.67 21.50 -49.22
N PHE A 20 -0.55 21.06 -49.50
CA PHE A 20 -1.56 21.77 -50.28
C PHE A 20 -2.82 21.96 -49.44
N ALA A 21 -3.69 22.89 -49.82
CA ALA A 21 -4.99 23.14 -49.19
C ALA A 21 -6.02 22.00 -49.43
N ASP A 22 -5.54 20.79 -49.72
CA ASP A 22 -6.35 19.60 -49.96
C ASP A 22 -6.21 18.63 -48.78
N CYS A 23 -7.35 18.21 -48.25
CA CYS A 23 -7.45 17.26 -47.14
C CYS A 23 -7.27 15.80 -47.59
N GLY A 24 -7.34 15.49 -48.90
CA GLY A 24 -7.23 14.12 -49.42
C GLY A 24 -5.89 13.42 -49.14
N ASN A 25 -4.84 14.20 -48.86
CA ASN A 25 -3.50 13.69 -48.53
C ASN A 25 -3.23 13.61 -47.01
N LEU A 26 -4.21 13.94 -46.18
CA LEU A 26 -4.15 13.89 -44.71
C LEU A 26 -4.90 12.65 -44.18
N ASN A 27 -4.50 11.46 -44.63
CA ASN A 27 -5.18 10.22 -44.27
C ASN A 27 -4.85 9.73 -42.85
N SER A 28 -3.62 9.95 -42.39
CA SER A 28 -3.19 9.55 -41.05
C SER A 28 -2.07 10.47 -40.53
N LEU A 29 -1.87 10.47 -39.22
CA LEU A 29 -0.74 11.17 -38.58
C LEU A 29 0.62 10.65 -39.06
N TYR A 30 0.68 9.39 -39.52
CA TYR A 30 1.90 8.70 -39.90
C TYR A 30 2.24 8.87 -41.40
N ASP A 31 1.21 9.02 -42.23
CA ASP A 31 1.32 9.07 -43.70
C ASP A 31 1.29 10.50 -44.25
N ALA A 32 1.18 11.51 -43.37
CA ALA A 32 1.12 12.90 -43.80
C ALA A 32 2.46 13.39 -44.42
N PRO A 33 2.41 14.29 -45.43
CA PRO A 33 3.60 14.82 -46.10
C PRO A 33 4.58 15.51 -45.14
N PHE A 34 4.07 16.33 -44.22
CA PHE A 34 4.85 16.97 -43.17
C PHE A 34 4.39 16.49 -41.81
N ARG A 35 5.35 16.10 -40.96
CA ARG A 35 5.14 15.53 -39.64
C ARG A 35 5.98 16.29 -38.63
N LEU A 36 5.33 16.88 -37.64
CA LEU A 36 5.96 17.57 -36.52
C LEU A 36 5.78 16.71 -35.28
N VAL A 37 6.89 16.38 -34.62
CA VAL A 37 6.89 15.66 -33.35
C VAL A 37 7.44 16.60 -32.29
N LEU A 38 6.54 17.11 -31.45
CA LEU A 38 6.89 17.96 -30.32
C LEU A 38 7.11 17.05 -29.10
N ARG A 39 8.31 17.14 -28.52
CA ARG A 39 8.65 16.50 -27.26
C ARG A 39 8.65 17.54 -26.17
N ARG A 40 7.98 17.25 -25.06
CA ARG A 40 8.03 18.11 -23.88
C ARG A 40 9.42 17.97 -23.26
N ALA A 41 10.07 19.09 -22.98
CA ALA A 41 11.35 19.14 -22.30
C ALA A 41 11.16 19.70 -20.89
N PRO A 42 11.99 19.31 -19.92
CA PRO A 42 12.03 19.98 -18.63
C PRO A 42 12.50 21.44 -18.81
N PRO A 43 12.10 22.35 -17.90
CA PRO A 43 12.60 23.72 -17.91
C PRO A 43 14.14 23.74 -17.86
N GLN A 44 14.78 24.74 -18.44
CA GLN A 44 16.24 24.87 -18.39
C GLN A 44 16.59 25.88 -17.29
N THR A 45 16.58 25.43 -16.04
CA THR A 45 16.87 26.27 -14.87
C THR A 45 17.90 25.60 -13.96
N PRO A 46 18.76 26.37 -13.26
CA PRO A 46 19.79 25.80 -12.38
C PRO A 46 19.18 25.04 -11.18
N TYR A 47 17.97 25.40 -10.77
CA TYR A 47 17.23 24.84 -9.63
C TYR A 47 16.70 23.42 -9.85
N ILE A 48 16.94 22.83 -11.02
CA ILE A 48 16.60 21.44 -11.29
C ILE A 48 17.72 20.51 -10.82
N THR A 49 18.95 21.00 -10.79
CA THR A 49 20.08 20.21 -10.32
C THR A 49 19.95 19.98 -8.81
N PRO A 50 19.97 18.72 -8.35
CA PRO A 50 19.80 18.42 -6.94
C PRO A 50 21.04 18.83 -6.16
N GLN A 51 20.82 19.37 -4.96
CA GLN A 51 21.86 19.78 -4.01
C GLN A 51 21.86 18.90 -2.75
N CYS A 52 20.88 18.01 -2.62
CA CYS A 52 20.79 17.05 -1.52
C CYS A 52 20.31 15.67 -1.97
N SER A 53 20.43 14.70 -1.06
CA SER A 53 19.96 13.34 -1.24
C SER A 53 18.79 13.01 -0.31
N LEU A 54 17.85 12.23 -0.82
CA LEU A 54 16.76 11.60 -0.10
C LEU A 54 17.25 10.40 0.74
N PRO A 55 16.49 9.99 1.78
CA PRO A 55 16.80 8.79 2.55
C PRO A 55 16.75 7.53 1.68
N ARG A 56 17.81 6.71 1.75
CA ARG A 56 17.89 5.43 1.01
C ARG A 56 16.74 4.47 1.32
N ASN A 57 16.11 4.57 2.48
CA ASN A 57 14.99 3.71 2.86
C ASN A 57 13.71 3.97 2.03
N VAL A 58 13.65 5.09 1.30
CA VAL A 58 12.50 5.51 0.49
C VAL A 58 12.74 5.29 -1.01
N SER A 59 13.95 4.90 -1.43
CA SER A 59 14.22 4.60 -2.84
C SER A 59 13.39 3.39 -3.31
N GLY A 60 12.79 3.48 -4.49
CA GLY A 60 11.98 2.40 -5.08
C GLY A 60 10.80 2.90 -5.88
N GLU A 61 9.94 1.96 -6.29
CA GLU A 61 8.67 2.23 -6.94
C GLU A 61 7.54 2.18 -5.91
N TRP A 62 6.63 3.16 -6.03
CA TRP A 62 5.58 3.42 -5.07
C TRP A 62 4.27 3.76 -5.78
N TYR A 63 3.18 3.35 -5.16
CA TYR A 63 1.82 3.76 -5.46
C TYR A 63 1.39 4.85 -4.47
N THR A 64 0.84 5.96 -4.96
CA THR A 64 0.37 7.05 -4.08
C THR A 64 -1.15 7.07 -3.92
N GLN A 65 -1.57 7.38 -2.70
CA GLN A 65 -2.96 7.69 -2.34
C GLN A 65 -3.27 9.20 -2.42
N GLY A 66 -2.26 10.01 -2.72
CA GLY A 66 -2.26 11.45 -2.51
C GLY A 66 -2.89 12.28 -3.63
N ILE A 67 -2.44 13.53 -3.72
CA ILE A 67 -2.95 14.59 -4.63
C ILE A 67 -2.94 14.16 -6.11
N GLN A 68 -1.99 13.32 -6.52
CA GLN A 68 -1.90 12.77 -7.87
C GLN A 68 -2.43 11.33 -7.90
N PHE A 69 -3.76 11.20 -7.84
CA PHE A 69 -4.43 9.90 -7.87
C PHE A 69 -4.07 9.12 -9.14
N ARG A 70 -3.89 7.79 -9.01
CA ARG A 70 -3.47 6.90 -10.11
C ARG A 70 -2.13 7.32 -10.74
N SER A 71 -1.14 7.63 -9.91
CA SER A 71 0.22 7.87 -10.37
C SER A 71 1.18 6.80 -9.85
N THR A 72 2.12 6.42 -10.72
CA THR A 72 3.28 5.63 -10.34
C THR A 72 4.37 6.60 -9.91
N VAL A 73 4.91 6.38 -8.72
CA VAL A 73 5.91 7.25 -8.12
C VAL A 73 7.21 6.50 -8.04
N THR A 74 8.25 7.04 -8.66
CA THR A 74 9.59 6.47 -8.64
C THR A 74 10.47 7.41 -7.82
N VAL A 75 10.99 6.90 -6.71
CA VAL A 75 11.88 7.66 -5.83
C VAL A 75 13.30 7.17 -6.06
N ASN A 76 14.15 8.07 -6.52
CA ASN A 76 15.59 7.87 -6.61
C ASN A 76 16.28 8.60 -5.44
N ASP A 77 17.61 8.49 -5.34
CA ASP A 77 18.38 9.14 -4.28
C ASP A 77 18.29 10.68 -4.29
N THR A 78 17.91 11.29 -5.41
CA THR A 78 17.89 12.76 -5.56
C THR A 78 16.57 13.33 -6.06
N HIS A 79 15.74 12.50 -6.69
CA HIS A 79 14.51 12.93 -7.35
C HIS A 79 13.32 12.06 -6.95
N ILE A 80 12.15 12.68 -6.85
CA ILE A 80 10.86 11.99 -6.84
C ILE A 80 10.17 12.29 -8.15
N HIS A 81 9.91 11.24 -8.93
CA HIS A 81 9.25 11.33 -10.22
C HIS A 81 7.86 10.70 -10.14
N TYR A 82 6.85 11.53 -10.42
CA TYR A 82 5.45 11.14 -10.50
C TYR A 82 5.04 11.02 -11.97
N PHE A 83 4.59 9.83 -12.36
CA PHE A 83 3.97 9.55 -13.65
C PHE A 83 2.47 9.43 -13.46
N THR A 84 1.73 10.50 -13.73
CA THR A 84 0.29 10.58 -13.45
C THR A 84 -0.53 10.40 -14.73
N ARG A 85 -1.50 9.49 -14.70
CA ARG A 85 -2.48 9.34 -15.78
C ARG A 85 -3.67 10.29 -15.55
N LYS A 86 -3.77 11.37 -16.32
CA LYS A 86 -4.88 12.33 -16.26
C LYS A 86 -6.16 11.78 -16.86
N ASN A 87 -6.05 11.21 -18.06
CA ASN A 87 -7.13 10.60 -18.84
C ASN A 87 -6.62 9.28 -19.45
N GLU A 88 -7.48 8.52 -20.15
CA GLU A 88 -7.10 7.25 -20.80
C GLU A 88 -5.84 7.33 -21.67
N PHE A 89 -5.59 8.50 -22.27
CA PHE A 89 -4.47 8.72 -23.19
C PHE A 89 -3.55 9.88 -22.77
N GLU A 90 -3.83 10.61 -21.70
CA GLU A 90 -3.03 11.78 -21.31
C GLU A 90 -2.26 11.54 -20.02
N PHE A 91 -0.94 11.78 -20.10
CA PHE A 91 0.00 11.57 -19.03
C PHE A 91 0.69 12.88 -18.64
N GLU A 92 0.97 13.05 -17.36
CA GLU A 92 1.72 14.18 -16.81
C GLU A 92 2.89 13.64 -16.00
N GLU A 93 4.08 14.12 -16.35
CA GLU A 93 5.32 13.83 -15.63
C GLU A 93 5.67 15.02 -14.75
N THR A 94 5.73 14.77 -13.45
CA THR A 94 6.16 15.76 -12.45
C THR A 94 7.42 15.26 -11.78
N TYR A 95 8.43 16.11 -11.70
CA TYR A 95 9.68 15.83 -11.01
C TYR A 95 9.83 16.77 -9.83
N LEU A 96 10.36 16.23 -8.74
CA LEU A 96 10.75 16.95 -7.54
C LEU A 96 12.23 16.68 -7.32
N SER A 97 13.04 17.73 -7.35
CA SER A 97 14.49 17.65 -7.15
C SER A 97 14.85 18.21 -5.78
N CYS A 98 15.66 17.48 -5.00
CA CYS A 98 16.07 17.86 -3.66
C CYS A 98 17.04 19.04 -3.67
N GLN A 99 16.67 20.14 -3.01
CA GLN A 99 17.53 21.32 -2.88
C GLN A 99 18.15 21.48 -1.49
N GLN A 100 17.38 21.33 -0.42
CA GLN A 100 17.90 21.44 0.94
C GLN A 100 17.13 20.55 1.90
N THR A 101 17.76 20.08 2.97
CA THR A 101 17.16 19.16 3.94
C THR A 101 17.40 19.64 5.36
N LEU A 102 16.42 19.44 6.24
CA LEU A 102 16.55 19.57 7.68
C LEU A 102 15.66 18.51 8.35
N ASP A 103 16.27 17.59 9.10
CA ASP A 103 15.59 16.47 9.77
C ASP A 103 14.71 15.65 8.80
N THR A 104 13.38 15.71 8.95
CA THR A 104 12.39 15.03 8.10
C THR A 104 11.88 15.90 6.94
N ARG A 105 12.30 17.17 6.88
CA ARG A 105 11.82 18.15 5.89
C ARG A 105 12.82 18.36 4.77
N TYR A 106 12.31 18.38 3.56
CA TYR A 106 13.04 18.47 2.31
C TYR A 106 12.45 19.58 1.46
N LEU A 107 13.23 20.61 1.18
CA LEU A 107 12.87 21.60 0.18
C LEU A 107 13.11 21.00 -1.19
N MET A 108 12.02 20.83 -1.93
CA MET A 108 12.01 20.26 -3.27
C MET A 108 11.68 21.32 -4.29
N THR A 109 12.38 21.28 -5.42
CA THR A 109 12.00 22.02 -6.60
C THR A 109 11.07 21.15 -7.44
N LYS A 110 9.81 21.55 -7.54
CA LYS A 110 8.77 20.92 -8.35
C LYS A 110 8.75 21.53 -9.74
N TYR A 111 8.84 20.69 -10.75
CA TYR A 111 8.61 21.10 -12.14
C TYR A 111 7.85 20.01 -12.91
N ILE A 112 7.08 20.47 -13.90
CA ILE A 112 6.29 19.59 -14.78
C ILE A 112 6.92 19.63 -16.16
N VAL A 113 7.14 18.46 -16.76
CA VAL A 113 7.76 18.37 -18.09
C VAL A 113 6.85 19.05 -19.13
N GLY A 114 7.40 20.03 -19.86
CA GLY A 114 6.66 20.85 -20.82
C GLY A 114 6.09 22.15 -20.27
N LYS A 115 6.30 22.46 -18.98
CA LYS A 115 6.03 23.79 -18.41
C LYS A 115 7.35 24.51 -18.10
N CYS A 116 7.35 25.83 -18.23
CA CYS A 116 8.51 26.67 -17.91
C CYS A 116 8.55 27.09 -16.43
N GLU A 117 7.46 26.89 -15.70
CA GLU A 117 7.33 27.27 -14.30
C GLU A 117 8.02 26.26 -13.38
N VAL A 118 8.66 26.80 -12.34
CA VAL A 118 9.37 26.04 -11.31
C VAL A 118 8.87 26.53 -9.96
N ASP A 119 8.36 25.61 -9.15
CA ASP A 119 7.82 25.90 -7.82
C ASP A 119 8.71 25.25 -6.74
N PHE A 120 8.82 25.89 -5.58
CA PHE A 120 9.47 25.31 -4.41
C PHE A 120 8.41 24.78 -3.46
N VAL A 121 8.57 23.53 -3.05
CA VAL A 121 7.60 22.80 -2.23
C VAL A 121 8.35 22.12 -1.11
N CYS A 122 7.83 22.20 0.12
CA CYS A 122 8.38 21.41 1.20
C CYS A 122 7.74 20.02 1.26
N TYR A 123 8.57 18.99 1.32
CA TYR A 123 8.20 17.62 1.60
C TYR A 123 8.59 17.29 3.03
N ASP A 124 7.64 16.89 3.86
CA ASP A 124 7.94 16.31 5.17
C ASP A 124 7.74 14.80 5.09
N ILE A 125 8.83 14.03 5.15
CA ILE A 125 8.85 12.58 4.92
C ILE A 125 9.23 11.89 6.22
N LEU A 126 8.32 11.06 6.72
CA LEU A 126 8.60 10.21 7.87
C LEU A 126 9.41 8.98 7.44
N PRO A 127 10.22 8.40 8.35
CA PRO A 127 10.90 7.15 8.07
C PRO A 127 9.92 6.07 7.60
N ARG A 128 10.38 5.26 6.64
CA ARG A 128 9.64 4.09 6.16
C ARG A 128 9.38 3.10 7.31
N HIS A 129 8.17 2.59 7.38
CA HIS A 129 7.83 1.40 8.17
C HIS A 129 7.09 0.43 7.26
N HIS A 130 7.30 -0.88 7.45
CA HIS A 130 6.70 -1.89 6.56
C HIS A 130 6.99 -1.57 5.07
N GLY A 131 5.98 -1.69 4.20
CA GLY A 131 5.99 -1.20 2.81
C GLY A 131 5.39 0.20 2.65
N ILE A 132 5.46 1.06 3.68
CA ILE A 132 4.73 2.33 3.74
C ILE A 132 5.65 3.51 4.09
N VAL A 133 5.50 4.60 3.34
CA VAL A 133 6.12 5.90 3.63
C VAL A 133 5.04 6.95 3.77
N ARG A 134 5.03 7.63 4.92
CA ARG A 134 4.11 8.73 5.20
C ARG A 134 4.77 10.04 4.86
N TYR A 135 4.09 10.91 4.13
CA TYR A 135 4.63 12.19 3.72
C TYR A 135 3.56 13.28 3.70
N ARG A 136 4.00 14.53 3.76
CA ARG A 136 3.15 15.72 3.54
C ARG A 136 3.84 16.67 2.60
N VAL A 137 3.01 17.43 1.89
CA VAL A 137 3.44 18.35 0.86
C VAL A 137 2.91 19.73 1.19
N GLY A 138 3.82 20.69 1.30
CA GLY A 138 3.49 22.10 1.53
C GLY A 138 2.95 22.77 0.28
N LYS A 139 2.44 23.99 0.45
CA LYS A 139 2.05 24.86 -0.67
C LYS A 139 3.25 25.15 -1.58
N PRO A 140 3.04 25.18 -2.91
CA PRO A 140 4.06 25.67 -3.83
C PRO A 140 4.31 27.17 -3.59
N SER A 141 5.58 27.53 -3.38
CA SER A 141 6.06 28.90 -3.33
C SER A 141 6.87 29.18 -4.59
N ARG A 142 6.55 30.28 -5.26
CA ARG A 142 7.26 30.72 -6.47
C ARG A 142 8.40 31.65 -6.10
N LEU A 143 9.46 31.60 -6.89
CA LEU A 143 10.53 32.60 -6.83
C LEU A 143 10.05 33.89 -7.49
N THR A 144 10.18 35.00 -6.76
CA THR A 144 10.09 36.34 -7.34
C THR A 144 11.47 36.81 -7.82
N ALA A 145 11.50 37.80 -8.73
CA ALA A 145 12.75 38.32 -9.26
C ALA A 145 13.63 38.97 -8.17
N ASP A 146 13.00 39.62 -7.19
CA ASP A 146 13.70 40.32 -6.10
C ASP A 146 14.39 39.33 -5.15
N GLU A 147 13.75 38.20 -4.86
CA GLU A 147 14.34 37.14 -4.03
C GLU A 147 15.55 36.49 -4.69
N LEU A 148 15.57 36.42 -6.03
CA LEU A 148 16.65 35.82 -6.79
C LEU A 148 17.96 36.64 -6.73
N ALA A 149 17.87 37.92 -6.38
CA ALA A 149 19.02 38.81 -6.20
C ALA A 149 19.72 38.58 -4.85
N ASP A 150 19.06 37.94 -3.87
CA ASP A 150 19.63 37.67 -2.56
C ASP A 150 20.49 36.39 -2.60
N PRO A 151 21.78 36.41 -2.24
CA PRO A 151 22.63 35.21 -2.23
C PRO A 151 22.15 34.14 -1.23
N GLN A 152 21.37 34.49 -0.21
CA GLN A 152 20.85 33.57 0.82
C GLN A 152 19.38 33.17 0.60
N PHE A 153 18.84 33.39 -0.60
CA PHE A 153 17.44 33.14 -0.88
C PHE A 153 17.00 31.71 -0.60
N MET A 154 17.86 30.70 -0.85
CA MET A 154 17.52 29.28 -0.62
C MET A 154 17.21 28.98 0.85
N THR A 155 18.01 29.50 1.78
CA THR A 155 17.75 29.31 3.21
C THR A 155 16.50 30.02 3.69
N LYS A 156 16.21 31.22 3.15
CA LYS A 156 14.97 31.95 3.46
C LYS A 156 13.76 31.22 2.88
N LYS A 157 13.86 30.72 1.65
CA LYS A 157 12.82 29.91 1.01
C LYS A 157 12.60 28.59 1.73
N PHE A 158 13.65 27.97 2.26
CA PHE A 158 13.50 26.81 3.13
C PHE A 158 12.64 27.14 4.34
N GLN A 159 12.96 28.22 5.06
CA GLN A 159 12.21 28.62 6.26
C GLN A 159 10.75 28.98 5.95
N GLU A 160 10.49 29.66 4.83
CA GLU A 160 9.15 30.04 4.39
C GLU A 160 8.34 28.80 3.94
N ALA A 161 8.88 28.05 2.98
CA ALA A 161 8.19 26.93 2.35
C ALA A 161 8.09 25.70 3.25
N CYS A 162 9.04 25.49 4.19
CA CYS A 162 8.99 24.41 5.19
C CYS A 162 8.50 24.88 6.56
N SER A 163 7.89 26.07 6.65
CA SER A 163 7.17 26.49 7.85
C SER A 163 5.96 25.58 8.07
N TRP A 164 5.50 25.44 9.32
CA TRP A 164 4.32 24.61 9.62
C TRP A 164 3.05 25.11 8.91
N GLN A 165 2.95 26.42 8.68
CA GLN A 165 1.83 27.09 8.01
C GLN A 165 1.73 26.73 6.52
N SER A 166 2.85 26.30 5.91
CA SER A 166 2.88 25.89 4.51
C SER A 166 2.11 24.59 4.25
N PHE A 167 1.97 23.72 5.25
CA PHE A 167 1.30 22.43 5.13
C PHE A 167 -0.22 22.51 5.24
N THR A 168 -0.75 23.62 5.76
CA THR A 168 -2.18 23.87 5.87
C THR A 168 -2.66 24.66 4.66
N PHE A 169 -3.54 24.07 3.82
CA PHE A 169 -4.04 24.77 2.63
C PHE A 169 -4.97 25.92 2.98
N ASN A 170 -5.88 25.69 3.93
CA ASN A 170 -6.85 26.66 4.42
C ASN A 170 -6.74 26.81 5.94
N ARG A 171 -7.28 27.90 6.49
CA ARG A 171 -7.35 28.10 7.95
C ARG A 171 -8.20 27.03 8.66
N GLU A 172 -9.16 26.45 7.94
CA GLU A 172 -10.04 25.38 8.39
C GLU A 172 -9.41 23.99 8.24
N ASP A 173 -8.31 23.88 7.49
CA ASP A 173 -7.55 22.63 7.30
C ASP A 173 -6.57 22.44 8.46
N THR A 174 -7.12 22.31 9.66
CA THR A 174 -6.36 22.13 10.91
C THR A 174 -5.93 20.68 11.15
N ASP A 175 -6.41 19.74 10.34
CA ASP A 175 -6.16 18.31 10.51
C ASP A 175 -4.82 17.89 9.92
N TRP A 176 -3.92 17.47 10.81
CA TRP A 176 -2.50 17.19 10.54
C TRP A 176 -2.28 15.76 10.00
N LYS A 177 -3.04 15.33 8.98
CA LYS A 177 -2.94 13.95 8.45
C LYS A 177 -1.88 13.82 7.35
N TYR A 178 -1.07 12.76 7.41
CA TYR A 178 -0.11 12.39 6.37
C TYR A 178 -0.78 11.69 5.18
N GLU A 179 -0.23 11.93 3.99
CA GLU A 179 -0.46 11.09 2.81
C GLU A 179 0.51 9.91 2.82
N VAL A 180 0.21 8.91 1.99
CA VAL A 180 0.88 7.61 2.05
C VAL A 180 1.36 7.18 0.66
N LEU A 181 2.63 6.77 0.60
CA LEU A 181 3.22 5.99 -0.48
C LEU A 181 3.23 4.52 -0.04
N ILE A 182 2.67 3.66 -0.89
CA ILE A 182 2.63 2.22 -0.71
C ILE A 182 3.64 1.61 -1.67
N MET A 183 4.48 0.70 -1.21
CA MET A 183 5.47 0.03 -2.07
C MET A 183 4.77 -0.81 -3.15
N ASP A 184 5.23 -0.70 -4.39
CA ASP A 184 4.72 -1.48 -5.53
C ASP A 184 5.91 -2.16 -6.25
N PRO A 185 6.03 -3.50 -6.25
CA PRO A 185 5.12 -4.48 -5.68
C PRO A 185 5.07 -4.46 -4.13
N PRO A 186 3.93 -4.82 -3.51
CA PRO A 186 3.80 -4.78 -2.06
C PRO A 186 4.67 -5.82 -1.36
N SER A 187 5.20 -5.45 -0.20
CA SER A 187 5.84 -6.39 0.72
C SER A 187 4.81 -6.87 1.74
N PRO A 188 4.52 -8.19 1.82
CA PRO A 188 3.58 -8.71 2.79
C PRO A 188 4.12 -8.50 4.22
N VAL A 189 3.23 -8.08 5.12
CA VAL A 189 3.50 -7.95 6.55
C VAL A 189 2.45 -8.68 7.35
N TYR A 190 2.77 -9.01 8.60
CA TYR A 190 1.78 -9.59 9.50
C TYR A 190 0.57 -8.69 9.67
N CYS A 191 -0.62 -9.26 9.50
CA CYS A 191 -1.86 -8.54 9.67
C CYS A 191 -2.02 -8.07 11.13
N PRO A 192 -2.54 -6.85 11.35
CA PRO A 192 -2.81 -6.35 12.70
C PRO A 192 -3.94 -7.12 13.38
N ILE A 193 -4.89 -7.64 12.58
CA ILE A 193 -6.03 -8.43 13.02
C ILE A 193 -5.75 -9.89 12.66
N GLY A 194 -5.70 -10.74 13.69
CA GLY A 194 -5.57 -12.19 13.58
C GLY A 194 -6.67 -12.90 14.37
N GLY A 195 -6.94 -14.14 14.00
CA GLY A 195 -8.04 -14.95 14.54
C GLY A 195 -9.10 -15.28 13.50
N ARG A 196 -10.17 -15.93 13.96
CA ARG A 196 -11.34 -16.32 13.17
C ARG A 196 -12.56 -15.54 13.66
N TYR A 197 -13.26 -14.90 12.73
CA TYR A 197 -14.39 -14.04 13.03
C TYR A 197 -15.56 -14.34 12.10
N ASN A 198 -16.77 -14.31 12.65
CA ASN A 198 -17.97 -14.19 11.85
C ASN A 198 -18.23 -12.71 11.56
N PHE A 199 -18.71 -12.36 10.37
CA PHE A 199 -18.85 -10.94 10.01
C PHE A 199 -20.21 -10.55 9.45
N LYS A 200 -20.68 -9.35 9.78
CA LYS A 200 -21.86 -8.72 9.17
C LYS A 200 -21.41 -7.55 8.32
N GLN A 201 -21.86 -7.51 7.06
CA GLN A 201 -21.52 -6.45 6.12
C GLN A 201 -22.61 -5.37 6.09
N ASN A 202 -22.23 -4.13 6.36
CA ASN A 202 -23.02 -2.93 6.10
C ASN A 202 -22.43 -2.20 4.89
N VAL A 203 -23.21 -1.96 3.84
CA VAL A 203 -22.69 -1.45 2.56
C VAL A 203 -23.44 -0.23 2.06
N ASN A 204 -22.73 0.62 1.33
CA ASN A 204 -23.25 1.81 0.63
C ASN A 204 -23.30 1.59 -0.89
N GLY A 205 -23.66 0.37 -1.30
CA GLY A 205 -23.76 -0.04 -2.70
C GLY A 205 -23.49 -1.52 -2.90
N TRP A 206 -24.06 -2.10 -3.96
CA TRP A 206 -23.89 -3.53 -4.28
C TRP A 206 -22.44 -3.89 -4.62
N LEU A 207 -21.71 -3.01 -5.31
CA LEU A 207 -20.34 -3.27 -5.79
C LEU A 207 -19.29 -3.34 -4.67
N GLU A 208 -19.59 -2.77 -3.50
CA GLU A 208 -18.66 -2.76 -2.37
C GLU A 208 -18.83 -4.00 -1.46
N LYS A 209 -19.93 -4.76 -1.63
CA LYS A 209 -20.20 -5.96 -0.85
C LYS A 209 -19.27 -7.10 -1.27
N TYR A 210 -18.69 -7.81 -0.30
CA TYR A 210 -18.10 -9.12 -0.57
C TYR A 210 -19.19 -10.11 -0.94
N MET A 211 -18.97 -10.79 -2.05
CA MET A 211 -19.85 -11.81 -2.60
C MET A 211 -19.01 -13.06 -2.85
N THR A 212 -19.68 -14.20 -2.91
CA THR A 212 -19.04 -15.46 -3.27
C THR A 212 -18.43 -15.36 -4.66
N ARG A 213 -17.13 -15.67 -4.77
CA ARG A 213 -16.38 -15.58 -6.02
C ARG A 213 -16.07 -16.98 -6.52
N ILE A 214 -16.74 -17.38 -7.59
CA ILE A 214 -16.42 -18.63 -8.28
C ILE A 214 -15.41 -18.33 -9.38
N ARG A 215 -14.14 -18.67 -9.13
CA ARG A 215 -13.03 -18.50 -10.08
C ARG A 215 -13.11 -19.56 -11.18
N GLY A 216 -13.96 -19.32 -12.19
CA GLY A 216 -14.03 -20.14 -13.40
C GLY A 216 -14.14 -21.65 -13.15
N VAL A 217 -13.37 -22.44 -13.89
CA VAL A 217 -13.27 -23.90 -13.69
C VAL A 217 -12.36 -24.15 -12.50
N THR A 218 -12.95 -24.53 -11.36
CA THR A 218 -12.21 -24.92 -10.16
C THR A 218 -11.29 -26.10 -10.44
N GLU A 219 -10.14 -26.20 -9.75
CA GLU A 219 -9.18 -27.30 -9.93
C GLU A 219 -9.82 -28.69 -9.75
N ARG A 220 -10.91 -28.75 -8.99
CA ARG A 220 -11.70 -29.95 -8.72
C ARG A 220 -13.19 -29.62 -8.84
N PRO A 221 -14.03 -30.56 -9.33
CA PRO A 221 -15.46 -30.33 -9.44
C PRO A 221 -16.08 -30.16 -8.05
N ARG A 222 -16.82 -29.07 -7.83
CA ARG A 222 -17.55 -28.85 -6.57
C ARG A 222 -18.66 -29.90 -6.45
N ASN A 223 -18.53 -30.78 -5.46
CA ASN A 223 -19.60 -31.72 -5.15
C ASN A 223 -20.76 -30.97 -4.48
N GLN A 224 -22.00 -31.23 -4.89
CA GLN A 224 -23.18 -30.57 -4.30
C GLN A 224 -23.47 -31.16 -2.92
N ILE A 225 -22.78 -30.65 -1.90
CA ILE A 225 -23.02 -31.06 -0.53
C ILE A 225 -23.99 -30.05 0.11
N SER A 226 -25.07 -30.55 0.71
CA SER A 226 -26.06 -29.71 1.38
C SER A 226 -25.47 -29.18 2.68
N CYS A 227 -25.05 -27.91 2.66
CA CYS A 227 -24.62 -27.22 3.85
C CYS A 227 -25.82 -26.88 4.74
N ARG A 228 -25.76 -27.26 6.03
CA ARG A 228 -26.84 -26.96 6.99
C ARG A 228 -26.70 -25.60 7.67
N LEU A 229 -25.47 -25.15 7.86
CA LEU A 229 -25.13 -23.92 8.55
C LEU A 229 -24.15 -23.15 7.67
N VAL A 230 -24.63 -22.05 7.10
CA VAL A 230 -23.82 -21.13 6.29
C VAL A 230 -23.56 -19.90 7.14
N VAL A 231 -22.28 -19.58 7.32
CA VAL A 231 -21.82 -18.42 8.08
C VAL A 231 -20.81 -17.65 7.24
N SER A 232 -20.75 -16.35 7.43
CA SER A 232 -19.70 -15.51 6.87
C SER A 232 -18.46 -15.62 7.75
N GLU A 233 -17.29 -15.80 7.14
CA GLU A 233 -16.03 -16.04 7.86
C GLU A 233 -14.91 -15.10 7.37
N MET A 234 -14.29 -14.42 8.31
CA MET A 234 -13.02 -13.72 8.11
C MET A 234 -11.96 -14.40 8.99
N LYS A 235 -10.90 -14.90 8.38
CA LYS A 235 -9.82 -15.59 9.11
C LYS A 235 -8.44 -15.08 8.72
N SER A 236 -7.56 -14.99 9.71
CA SER A 236 -6.13 -14.73 9.53
C SER A 236 -5.35 -15.59 10.53
N CYS A 237 -4.86 -16.74 10.05
CA CYS A 237 -4.37 -17.84 10.88
C CYS A 237 -2.86 -18.14 10.68
N SER A 238 -2.35 -19.11 11.44
CA SER A 238 -0.92 -19.24 11.76
C SER A 238 0.02 -19.59 10.60
N VAL A 239 -0.46 -20.28 9.55
CA VAL A 239 0.37 -20.70 8.40
C VAL A 239 0.83 -19.51 7.58
N ASP A 240 -0.05 -18.55 7.31
CA ASP A 240 0.26 -17.30 6.61
C ASP A 240 -0.49 -16.12 7.25
N ARG A 241 0.10 -15.60 8.33
CA ARG A 241 -0.44 -14.44 9.08
C ARG A 241 -0.31 -13.11 8.32
N SER A 242 0.16 -13.13 7.07
CA SER A 242 0.21 -11.93 6.22
C SER A 242 -1.02 -11.75 5.35
N LYS A 243 -1.93 -12.73 5.38
CA LYS A 243 -3.18 -12.74 4.61
C LYS A 243 -4.39 -12.73 5.52
N ILE A 244 -5.46 -12.16 5.00
CA ILE A 244 -6.82 -12.22 5.51
C ILE A 244 -7.64 -12.90 4.42
N GLU A 245 -8.27 -14.00 4.79
CA GLU A 245 -9.19 -14.74 3.94
C GLU A 245 -10.62 -14.34 4.35
N ILE A 246 -11.43 -13.98 3.36
CA ILE A 246 -12.82 -13.53 3.56
C ILE A 246 -13.74 -14.39 2.70
N ASP A 247 -14.67 -15.07 3.36
CA ASP A 247 -15.68 -15.93 2.79
C ASP A 247 -17.07 -15.43 3.19
N GLU A 248 -17.92 -15.08 2.23
CA GLU A 248 -19.29 -14.64 2.55
C GLU A 248 -20.18 -15.83 2.92
N GLU A 249 -19.96 -16.98 2.27
CA GLU A 249 -20.73 -18.21 2.48
C GLU A 249 -19.81 -19.39 2.81
N TYR A 250 -19.29 -19.42 4.03
CA TYR A 250 -18.54 -20.56 4.55
C TYR A 250 -19.48 -21.62 5.15
N CYS A 251 -19.21 -22.89 4.82
CA CYS A 251 -20.00 -24.00 5.32
C CYS A 251 -19.47 -24.54 6.65
N GLU A 252 -20.12 -24.19 7.75
CA GLU A 252 -19.70 -24.61 9.10
C GLU A 252 -20.13 -26.05 9.45
N SER A 253 -20.96 -26.68 8.61
CA SER A 253 -21.49 -28.01 8.92
C SER A 253 -20.42 -29.10 8.94
N VAL A 254 -20.57 -30.03 9.89
CA VAL A 254 -19.68 -31.19 10.07
C VAL A 254 -20.39 -32.50 9.73
N ASP A 255 -19.61 -33.48 9.28
CA ASP A 255 -20.07 -34.83 8.98
C ASP A 255 -20.33 -35.60 10.28
N TYR A 256 -20.93 -36.80 10.21
CA TYR A 256 -21.14 -37.66 11.38
C TYR A 256 -19.83 -38.03 12.12
N ARG A 257 -18.68 -37.88 11.46
CA ARG A 257 -17.34 -38.06 12.03
C ARG A 257 -16.74 -36.80 12.65
N GLY A 258 -17.48 -35.69 12.67
CA GLY A 258 -16.99 -34.39 13.15
C GLY A 258 -15.97 -33.72 12.22
N ARG A 259 -15.84 -34.18 10.98
CA ARG A 259 -14.99 -33.55 9.95
C ARG A 259 -15.77 -32.45 9.24
N PRO A 260 -15.18 -31.30 8.90
CA PRO A 260 -15.85 -30.29 8.10
C PRO A 260 -16.29 -30.90 6.76
N VAL A 261 -17.51 -30.55 6.35
CA VAL A 261 -18.15 -31.09 5.14
C VAL A 261 -17.72 -30.33 3.87
N GLY A 262 -17.02 -29.20 4.03
CA GLY A 262 -16.36 -28.47 2.95
C GLY A 262 -15.04 -29.12 2.55
N GLU A 263 -15.05 -29.93 1.49
CA GLU A 263 -13.82 -30.50 0.90
C GLU A 263 -13.13 -29.51 -0.08
N TYR A 264 -13.75 -28.34 -0.34
CA TYR A 264 -13.31 -27.36 -1.35
C TYR A 264 -13.52 -25.90 -0.91
N ASP A 265 -12.97 -25.53 0.24
CA ASP A 265 -13.02 -24.15 0.74
C ASP A 265 -11.79 -23.37 0.25
N GLU A 266 -11.77 -23.05 -1.05
CA GLU A 266 -10.94 -21.95 -1.54
C GLU A 266 -11.56 -20.63 -1.09
N PRO A 267 -10.79 -19.73 -0.46
CA PRO A 267 -11.37 -18.49 0.04
C PRO A 267 -11.82 -17.58 -1.11
N ASP A 268 -12.96 -16.92 -0.95
CA ASP A 268 -13.54 -16.05 -1.98
C ASP A 268 -12.62 -14.87 -2.27
N ASN A 269 -12.10 -14.24 -1.21
CA ASN A 269 -11.21 -13.08 -1.30
C ASN A 269 -9.99 -13.28 -0.41
N ILE A 270 -8.82 -12.98 -0.96
CA ILE A 270 -7.54 -13.05 -0.24
C ILE A 270 -6.96 -11.65 -0.22
N LEU A 271 -6.94 -11.04 0.95
CA LEU A 271 -6.34 -9.73 1.17
C LEU A 271 -4.97 -9.91 1.80
N THR A 272 -3.92 -9.42 1.13
CA THR A 272 -2.57 -9.37 1.71
C THR A 272 -2.39 -8.08 2.49
N CYS A 273 -1.90 -8.16 3.73
CA CYS A 273 -1.61 -6.99 4.54
C CYS A 273 -0.28 -6.36 4.12
N VAL A 274 -0.29 -5.07 3.80
CA VAL A 274 0.89 -4.32 3.30
C VAL A 274 1.52 -3.45 4.38
N GLY A 275 0.68 -2.88 5.23
CA GLY A 275 1.13 -2.09 6.38
C GLY A 275 -0.03 -1.49 7.15
N TYR A 276 0.23 -1.20 8.42
CA TYR A 276 -0.71 -0.58 9.34
C TYR A 276 0.03 0.41 10.25
N TRP A 277 -0.69 1.43 10.71
CA TRP A 277 -0.20 2.44 11.66
C TRP A 277 -1.37 3.10 12.36
N MET A 278 -1.11 3.70 13.52
CA MET A 278 -2.05 4.57 14.20
C MET A 278 -1.69 6.04 13.94
N GLU A 279 -2.71 6.85 13.69
CA GLU A 279 -2.59 8.29 13.52
C GLU A 279 -3.86 8.95 14.08
N ASP A 280 -3.68 9.95 14.94
CA ASP A 280 -4.77 10.65 15.65
C ASP A 280 -5.77 9.71 16.36
N MET A 281 -5.24 8.66 17.03
CA MET A 281 -6.01 7.61 17.72
C MET A 281 -6.86 6.71 16.81
N VAL A 282 -6.69 6.83 15.49
CA VAL A 282 -7.36 6.00 14.50
C VAL A 282 -6.36 5.02 13.91
N SER A 283 -6.72 3.74 13.83
CA SER A 283 -5.85 2.70 13.29
C SER A 283 -6.15 2.46 11.81
N TYR A 284 -5.13 2.58 10.98
CA TYR A 284 -5.21 2.42 9.53
C TYR A 284 -4.52 1.12 9.10
N LEU A 285 -5.10 0.42 8.13
CA LEU A 285 -4.55 -0.78 7.50
C LEU A 285 -4.67 -0.65 5.98
N ILE A 286 -3.59 -0.93 5.27
CA ILE A 286 -3.60 -1.09 3.81
C ILE A 286 -3.54 -2.57 3.48
N THR A 287 -4.50 -2.99 2.67
CA THR A 287 -4.52 -4.34 2.09
C THR A 287 -4.32 -4.28 0.59
N TYR A 288 -3.80 -5.36 0.02
CA TYR A 288 -3.66 -5.57 -1.40
C TYR A 288 -4.42 -6.84 -1.83
N ASP A 289 -5.32 -6.66 -2.78
CA ASP A 289 -6.10 -7.69 -3.46
C ASP A 289 -5.68 -7.70 -4.94
N GLU A 290 -5.14 -8.82 -5.41
CA GLU A 290 -4.69 -8.98 -6.80
C GLU A 290 -5.84 -8.90 -7.80
N GLU A 291 -7.06 -9.26 -7.38
CA GLU A 291 -8.24 -9.34 -8.23
C GLU A 291 -9.02 -8.02 -8.30
N ASP A 292 -8.71 -7.05 -7.45
CA ASP A 292 -9.38 -5.75 -7.48
C ASP A 292 -8.96 -4.93 -8.72
N ALA A 293 -9.93 -4.71 -9.61
CA ALA A 293 -9.71 -4.08 -10.90
C ALA A 293 -9.39 -2.58 -10.83
N ILE A 294 -9.68 -1.90 -9.71
CA ILE A 294 -9.57 -0.43 -9.63
C ILE A 294 -8.16 0.02 -9.24
N SER A 295 -7.68 -0.41 -8.08
CA SER A 295 -6.39 0.02 -7.54
C SER A 295 -5.56 -1.09 -6.92
N ARG A 296 -6.10 -2.32 -6.79
CA ARG A 296 -5.55 -3.45 -6.01
C ARG A 296 -5.35 -3.16 -4.52
N PHE A 297 -4.96 -1.95 -4.16
CA PHE A 297 -4.86 -1.45 -2.80
C PHE A 297 -6.20 -0.90 -2.29
N ARG A 298 -6.54 -1.24 -1.06
CA ARG A 298 -7.66 -0.68 -0.30
C ARG A 298 -7.20 -0.23 1.07
N CYS A 299 -7.79 0.86 1.54
CA CYS A 299 -7.53 1.38 2.88
C CYS A 299 -8.68 1.05 3.82
N TRP A 300 -8.30 0.64 5.02
CA TRP A 300 -9.17 0.23 6.09
C TRP A 300 -8.92 1.07 7.33
N VAL A 301 -10.00 1.42 8.02
CA VAL A 301 -9.97 1.94 9.39
C VAL A 301 -10.53 0.86 10.29
N TYR A 302 -9.78 0.50 11.32
CA TYR A 302 -10.19 -0.58 12.22
C TYR A 302 -10.10 -0.17 13.68
N GLU A 303 -11.01 -0.72 14.47
CA GLU A 303 -11.10 -0.45 15.90
C GLU A 303 -11.64 -1.69 16.62
N ARG A 304 -11.16 -1.90 17.85
CA ARG A 304 -11.70 -2.91 18.75
C ARG A 304 -12.78 -2.28 19.62
N THR A 305 -14.04 -2.69 19.43
CA THR A 305 -15.18 -2.17 20.19
C THR A 305 -15.39 -2.92 21.50
N SER A 306 -15.12 -4.23 21.51
CA SER A 306 -15.27 -5.10 22.68
C SER A 306 -14.12 -6.12 22.76
N TRP A 307 -14.13 -6.98 23.77
CA TRP A 307 -13.19 -8.11 23.85
C TRP A 307 -13.40 -9.10 22.69
N THR A 308 -14.64 -9.29 22.25
CA THR A 308 -15.01 -10.26 21.21
C THR A 308 -15.37 -9.62 19.87
N GLU A 309 -15.48 -8.28 19.81
CA GLU A 309 -15.97 -7.57 18.63
C GLU A 309 -14.93 -6.58 18.08
N LEU A 310 -14.79 -6.58 16.75
CA LEU A 310 -13.98 -5.64 15.99
C LEU A 310 -14.84 -4.99 14.91
N GLN A 311 -14.52 -3.75 14.56
CA GLN A 311 -15.16 -3.06 13.44
C GLN A 311 -14.11 -2.58 12.44
N LEU A 312 -14.48 -2.67 11.17
CA LEU A 312 -13.62 -2.39 10.03
C LEU A 312 -14.39 -1.61 8.98
N SER A 313 -13.96 -0.40 8.67
CA SER A 313 -14.48 0.40 7.56
C SER A 313 -13.51 0.39 6.39
N ARG A 314 -13.99 0.07 5.18
CA ARG A 314 -13.23 0.11 3.93
C ARG A 314 -13.53 1.37 3.13
N SER A 315 -12.49 2.00 2.61
CA SER A 315 -12.63 3.02 1.57
C SER A 315 -12.84 2.40 0.18
N GLN A 316 -13.56 3.12 -0.68
CA GLN A 316 -13.74 2.80 -2.10
C GLN A 316 -12.43 2.94 -2.91
N THR A 317 -11.39 3.54 -2.33
CA THR A 317 -10.09 3.69 -2.97
C THR A 317 -8.98 3.23 -2.05
N ALA A 318 -7.74 3.24 -2.55
CA ALA A 318 -6.56 3.04 -1.73
C ALA A 318 -6.38 4.11 -0.63
N ARG A 319 -7.13 5.23 -0.63
CA ARG A 319 -6.98 6.34 0.33
C ARG A 319 -8.09 6.32 1.37
N CYS A 320 -7.77 6.21 2.65
CA CYS A 320 -8.75 6.48 3.71
C CYS A 320 -9.04 7.98 3.82
N ARG A 321 -10.32 8.35 3.93
CA ARG A 321 -10.70 9.73 4.21
C ARG A 321 -10.24 10.14 5.62
N ARG A 322 -10.20 11.45 5.87
CA ARG A 322 -9.80 12.01 7.16
C ARG A 322 -10.85 11.74 8.23
N GLU A 323 -12.12 11.93 7.87
CA GLU A 323 -13.28 11.79 8.76
C GLU A 323 -13.72 10.34 9.01
N GLN A 324 -13.22 9.41 8.20
CA GLN A 324 -13.62 7.99 8.22
C GLN A 324 -13.29 7.34 9.56
N LYS A 325 -14.30 6.73 10.20
CA LYS A 325 -14.17 5.90 11.40
C LYS A 325 -14.39 4.43 11.08
N ALA A 326 -14.11 3.55 12.04
CA ALA A 326 -14.33 2.09 11.88
C ALA A 326 -15.80 1.72 11.64
N THR A 327 -16.75 2.55 12.11
CA THR A 327 -18.20 2.39 11.91
C THR A 327 -18.69 2.93 10.56
N SER A 328 -17.92 3.75 9.86
CA SER A 328 -18.38 4.51 8.70
C SER A 328 -18.60 3.61 7.48
N TYR A 329 -19.75 3.73 6.82
CA TYR A 329 -20.02 3.08 5.52
C TYR A 329 -20.87 3.95 4.59
N MET A 330 -21.77 4.78 5.14
CA MET A 330 -22.62 5.69 4.37
C MET A 330 -21.91 6.99 3.94
N GLU A 331 -20.77 7.31 4.54
CA GLU A 331 -19.99 8.49 4.17
C GLU A 331 -19.48 8.37 2.74
N GLU A 332 -19.43 9.49 2.03
CA GLU A 332 -18.87 9.53 0.69
C GLU A 332 -17.43 8.99 0.68
N GLY A 333 -17.08 8.15 -0.30
CA GLY A 333 -15.74 7.53 -0.38
C GLY A 333 -15.49 6.39 0.61
N THR A 334 -16.43 6.09 1.50
CA THR A 334 -16.52 4.82 2.22
C THR A 334 -17.50 3.89 1.52
N GLY A 335 -17.30 2.58 1.61
CA GLY A 335 -18.08 1.62 0.84
C GLY A 335 -18.66 0.46 1.66
N LEU A 336 -17.91 0.01 2.67
CA LEU A 336 -18.18 -1.21 3.42
C LEU A 336 -17.79 -1.00 4.87
N ASN A 337 -18.65 -1.41 5.80
CA ASN A 337 -18.31 -1.64 7.21
C ASN A 337 -18.54 -3.13 7.50
N MET A 338 -17.55 -3.77 8.11
CA MET A 338 -17.63 -5.13 8.63
C MET A 338 -17.62 -5.11 10.15
N VAL A 339 -18.68 -5.63 10.74
CA VAL A 339 -18.75 -5.91 12.17
C VAL A 339 -18.34 -7.36 12.36
N LEU A 340 -17.17 -7.56 12.96
CA LEU A 340 -16.60 -8.87 13.25
C LEU A 340 -16.95 -9.29 14.67
N GLU A 341 -17.37 -10.54 14.81
CA GLU A 341 -17.62 -11.21 16.08
C GLU A 341 -16.73 -12.45 16.15
N GLU A 342 -15.97 -12.60 17.24
CA GLU A 342 -15.08 -13.73 17.46
C GLU A 342 -15.81 -15.07 17.34
N ALA A 343 -15.25 -15.97 16.54
CA ALA A 343 -15.79 -17.30 16.29
C ALA A 343 -14.78 -18.42 16.64
N GLU A 344 -13.83 -18.15 17.55
CA GLU A 344 -12.79 -19.12 17.94
C GLU A 344 -13.41 -20.28 18.74
N ARG A 345 -13.21 -21.51 18.27
CA ARG A 345 -13.58 -22.72 19.00
C ARG A 345 -12.44 -23.13 19.93
N LEU A 346 -12.78 -23.86 21.00
CA LEU A 346 -11.83 -24.37 22.00
C LEU A 346 -10.65 -25.20 21.44
N PHE A 347 -10.71 -25.60 20.17
CA PHE A 347 -9.70 -26.44 19.48
C PHE A 347 -9.24 -25.86 18.14
N ASP A 348 -9.57 -24.61 17.80
CA ASP A 348 -9.10 -23.98 16.57
C ASP A 348 -7.68 -23.42 16.74
N ASP A 349 -6.76 -23.76 15.83
CA ASP A 349 -5.37 -23.28 15.83
C ASP A 349 -5.22 -21.88 15.19
N CYS A 350 -6.07 -20.92 15.61
CA CYS A 350 -6.09 -19.57 15.06
C CYS A 350 -6.14 -18.49 16.17
N PRO A 351 -5.00 -18.23 16.84
CA PRO A 351 -4.98 -17.36 18.01
C PRO A 351 -5.36 -15.93 17.64
N GLN A 352 -6.19 -15.32 18.48
CA GLN A 352 -6.52 -13.91 18.35
C GLN A 352 -5.28 -13.02 18.38
N ARG A 353 -5.27 -12.02 17.51
CA ARG A 353 -4.28 -10.95 17.50
C ARG A 353 -4.95 -9.63 17.18
N PHE A 354 -4.59 -8.59 17.94
CA PHE A 354 -4.97 -7.24 17.64
C PHE A 354 -3.78 -6.32 17.91
N ASP A 355 -3.36 -5.58 16.89
CA ASP A 355 -2.34 -4.55 16.99
C ASP A 355 -2.88 -3.25 16.40
N PRO A 356 -3.08 -2.18 17.19
CA PRO A 356 -3.57 -0.90 16.67
C PRO A 356 -2.51 -0.13 15.85
N GLY A 357 -1.24 -0.55 15.87
CA GLY A 357 -0.16 0.16 15.16
C GLY A 357 0.34 1.42 15.86
N LEU A 358 0.27 1.46 17.21
CA LEU A 358 0.76 2.56 18.06
C LEU A 358 2.17 3.01 17.70
N ASN A 359 3.06 2.06 17.44
CA ASN A 359 4.41 2.34 16.95
C ASN A 359 4.78 1.34 15.85
N PRO A 360 4.63 1.73 14.57
CA PRO A 360 4.87 0.81 13.46
C PRO A 360 6.36 0.55 13.18
N TYR A 361 7.27 1.23 13.90
CA TYR A 361 8.72 1.04 13.78
C TYR A 361 9.25 -0.03 14.73
N LEU A 362 8.48 -0.38 15.77
CA LEU A 362 8.84 -1.46 16.68
C LEU A 362 8.54 -2.80 16.01
N LYS A 363 9.52 -3.70 16.03
CA LYS A 363 9.28 -5.09 15.64
C LYS A 363 8.42 -5.75 16.71
N PRO A 364 7.45 -6.61 16.34
CA PRO A 364 6.64 -7.33 17.31
C PRO A 364 7.54 -8.15 18.23
N GLN A 365 7.30 -8.08 19.54
CA GLN A 365 7.99 -8.92 20.51
C GLN A 365 7.50 -10.35 20.36
N VAL A 366 8.22 -11.17 19.60
CA VAL A 366 7.92 -12.59 19.46
C VAL A 366 8.60 -13.33 20.62
N ILE A 367 7.80 -13.83 21.56
CA ILE A 367 8.29 -14.75 22.59
C ILE A 367 8.30 -16.14 21.94
N TYR A 368 9.49 -16.65 21.60
CA TYR A 368 9.64 -18.05 21.21
C TYR A 368 9.52 -18.92 22.46
N VAL A 369 8.35 -19.51 22.67
CA VAL A 369 8.20 -20.61 23.63
C VAL A 369 8.81 -21.84 22.97
N LEU A 370 10.11 -22.03 23.14
CA LEU A 370 10.79 -23.26 22.74
C LEU A 370 10.21 -24.38 23.62
N SER A 371 9.38 -25.23 23.02
CA SER A 371 8.85 -26.42 23.68
C SER A 371 10.02 -27.30 24.16
N GLY A 372 9.84 -27.85 25.36
CA GLY A 372 10.88 -28.41 26.23
C GLY A 372 12.03 -29.14 25.53
N SER A 373 13.24 -28.80 25.98
CA SER A 373 14.43 -29.65 25.84
C SER A 373 14.03 -31.11 26.04
N THR A 374 14.28 -31.94 25.04
CA THR A 374 14.31 -33.39 25.23
C THR A 374 15.29 -33.64 26.36
N ARG A 375 14.79 -34.14 27.50
CA ARG A 375 15.67 -34.60 28.57
C ARG A 375 16.50 -35.74 27.99
N ILE A 376 17.72 -35.43 27.57
CA ILE A 376 18.72 -36.45 27.27
C ILE A 376 18.90 -37.19 28.58
N SER A 377 18.38 -38.42 28.64
CA SER A 377 18.54 -39.27 29.82
C SER A 377 20.04 -39.42 30.08
N ALA A 378 20.48 -39.10 31.30
CA ALA A 378 21.89 -39.17 31.70
C ALA A 378 22.52 -40.55 31.42
N LEU A 379 21.69 -41.59 31.30
CA LEU A 379 22.07 -42.95 30.89
C LEU A 379 22.73 -43.02 29.51
N VAL A 380 22.31 -42.19 28.54
CA VAL A 380 22.90 -42.17 27.18
C VAL A 380 24.30 -41.55 27.20
N ILE A 381 24.51 -40.53 28.03
CA ILE A 381 25.82 -39.88 28.18
C ILE A 381 26.79 -40.81 28.94
N VAL A 382 26.31 -41.50 29.98
CA VAL A 382 27.15 -42.44 30.74
C VAL A 382 27.54 -43.64 29.88
N THR A 383 26.63 -44.20 29.10
CA THR A 383 26.93 -45.34 28.21
C THR A 383 27.91 -44.97 27.10
N PHE A 384 27.84 -43.76 26.54
CA PHE A 384 28.83 -43.31 25.55
C PHE A 384 30.23 -43.12 26.17
N ASN A 385 30.31 -42.56 27.38
CA ASN A 385 31.59 -42.36 28.06
C ASN A 385 32.23 -43.67 28.51
N THR A 386 31.45 -44.64 28.98
CA THR A 386 32.00 -45.96 29.35
C THR A 386 32.49 -46.73 28.13
N LEU A 387 31.76 -46.67 27.01
CA LEU A 387 32.19 -47.30 25.75
C LEU A 387 33.46 -46.65 25.20
N PHE A 388 33.60 -45.33 25.33
CA PHE A 388 34.81 -44.60 24.95
C PHE A 388 36.02 -44.96 25.82
N VAL A 389 35.84 -45.10 27.13
CA VAL A 389 36.90 -45.55 28.05
C VAL A 389 37.32 -47.00 27.77
N ILE A 390 36.37 -47.88 27.44
CA ILE A 390 36.67 -49.27 27.05
C ILE A 390 37.45 -49.31 25.72
N LEU A 391 37.07 -48.48 24.75
CA LEU A 391 37.80 -48.36 23.47
C LEU A 391 39.23 -47.82 23.66
N VAL A 392 39.40 -46.80 24.50
CA VAL A 392 40.73 -46.23 24.77
C VAL A 392 41.61 -47.21 25.55
N THR A 393 41.06 -47.95 26.52
CA THR A 393 41.83 -48.95 27.27
C THR A 393 42.21 -50.17 26.42
N HIS A 394 41.38 -50.58 25.46
CA HIS A 394 41.75 -51.62 24.50
C HIS A 394 42.80 -51.17 23.47
N CYS A 395 42.84 -49.90 23.08
CA CYS A 395 43.88 -49.38 22.17
C CYS A 395 45.25 -49.18 22.84
N VAL A 396 45.32 -49.09 24.18
CA VAL A 396 46.60 -48.86 24.90
C VAL A 396 47.30 -50.17 25.30
N PHE A 397 46.60 -51.31 25.27
CA PHE A 397 47.13 -52.64 25.61
C PHE A 397 47.09 -53.65 24.45
N GLY A 398 47.00 -53.16 23.20
CA GLY A 398 47.05 -53.96 21.97
C GLY A 398 48.36 -53.82 21.24
#